data_AF-A0A849WR29-F1
#
_entry.id   AF-A0A849WR29-F1
#
_cell.length_a   1.000
_cell.length_b   1.000
_cell.length_c   1.000
_cell.angle_alpha   90.00
_cell.angle_beta   90.00
_cell.angle_gamma   90.00
#
_symmetry.space_group_name_H-M   'P 1'
#
loop_
_entity.id
_entity.type
_entity.pdbx_description
1 polymer ?
#
loop_
_entity_poly.entity_id
_entity_poly.type
_entity_poly.pdbx_seq_one_letter_code
_entity_poly.pdbx_strand_id
1 'polypeptide(L)'
;MTIFLYRWKIKPGKEQQFESNWAIVTKAILDECGSYGSRLHLAENSEYIGYAQWPDKAMREKCELEELTLEARHLMREAIEYSYPEQCLEVKSDFLFFPELGKK
;
A
#
# COMPACT_ATOMS: atom_id res chain seq x y z
N MET A 1 10.06 -2.26 -13.87
CA MET A 1 9.41 -1.84 -12.60
C MET A 1 8.06 -1.26 -12.93
N THR A 2 7.03 -1.72 -12.23
CA THR A 2 5.64 -1.27 -12.39
C THR A 2 5.16 -0.72 -11.06
N ILE A 3 4.42 0.38 -11.11
CA ILE A 3 3.85 1.00 -9.92
C ILE A 3 2.35 0.73 -9.89
N PHE A 4 1.82 0.44 -8.71
CA PHE A 4 0.39 0.43 -8.47
C PHE A 4 0.04 1.54 -7.49
N LEU A 5 -0.84 2.44 -7.94
CA LEU A 5 -1.38 3.51 -7.14
C LEU A 5 -2.78 3.13 -6.66
N TYR A 6 -2.97 3.24 -5.36
CA TYR A 6 -4.24 3.02 -4.71
C TYR A 6 -4.69 4.30 -4.01
N ARG A 7 -5.99 4.57 -4.02
CA ARG A 7 -6.57 5.74 -3.36
C ARG A 7 -7.83 5.34 -2.63
N TRP A 8 -7.99 5.86 -1.40
CA TRP A 8 -9.12 5.54 -0.54
C TRP A 8 -9.59 6.76 0.25
N LYS A 9 -10.90 6.81 0.50
CA LYS A 9 -11.47 7.54 1.64
C LYS A 9 -11.73 6.56 2.76
N ILE A 10 -11.32 6.91 3.96
CA ILE A 10 -11.48 6.08 5.16
C ILE A 10 -12.66 6.59 5.96
N LYS A 11 -13.43 5.67 6.55
CA LYS A 11 -14.56 6.01 7.40
C LYS A 11 -14.08 6.85 8.59
N PRO A 12 -14.79 7.92 8.98
CA PRO A 12 -14.40 8.72 10.14
C PRO A 12 -14.24 7.87 11.41
N GLY A 13 -13.10 8.00 12.09
CA GLY A 13 -12.77 7.26 13.32
C GLY A 13 -12.21 5.86 13.09
N LYS A 14 -11.95 5.46 11.84
CA LYS A 14 -11.34 4.17 11.46
C LYS A 14 -9.93 4.32 10.87
N GLU A 15 -9.36 5.51 10.90
CA GLU A 15 -8.03 5.82 10.34
C GLU A 15 -6.94 4.95 10.96
N GLN A 16 -6.90 4.83 12.29
CA GLN A 16 -5.89 4.01 12.96
C GLN A 16 -6.06 2.51 12.66
N GLN A 17 -7.30 2.02 12.53
CA GLN A 17 -7.58 0.65 12.11
C GLN A 17 -7.05 0.43 10.68
N PHE A 18 -7.28 1.38 9.77
CA PHE A 18 -6.77 1.31 8.41
C PHE A 18 -5.23 1.31 8.38
N GLU A 19 -4.58 2.30 9.01
CA GLU A 19 -3.12 2.45 8.98
C GLU A 19 -2.38 1.24 9.57
N SER A 20 -2.84 0.74 10.73
CA SER A 20 -2.19 -0.38 11.42
C SER A 20 -2.28 -1.66 10.60
N ASN A 21 -3.46 -1.95 10.03
CA ASN A 21 -3.66 -3.14 9.22
C ASN A 21 -3.02 -3.01 7.82
N TRP A 22 -3.01 -1.81 7.24
CA TRP A 22 -2.28 -1.52 6.00
C TRP A 22 -0.78 -1.79 6.17
N ALA A 23 -0.20 -1.41 7.31
CA ALA A 23 1.21 -1.65 7.61
C ALA A 23 1.51 -3.16 7.72
N ILE A 24 0.64 -3.93 8.38
CA ILE A 24 0.76 -5.40 8.47
C ILE A 24 0.76 -6.03 7.08
N VAL A 25 -0.26 -5.73 6.27
CA VAL A 25 -0.40 -6.29 4.91
C VAL A 25 0.77 -5.88 4.01
N THR A 26 1.17 -4.61 4.06
CA THR A 26 2.28 -4.09 3.24
C THR A 26 3.60 -4.74 3.61
N LYS A 27 3.85 -4.97 4.91
CA LYS A 27 5.06 -5.65 5.37
C LYS A 27 5.09 -7.11 4.91
N ALA A 28 3.98 -7.84 5.03
CA ALA A 28 3.88 -9.20 4.50
C ALA A 28 4.14 -9.24 2.98
N ILE A 29 3.55 -8.32 2.21
CA ILE A 29 3.81 -8.20 0.76
C ILE A 29 5.29 -7.92 0.45
N LEU A 30 5.96 -7.10 1.26
CA LEU A 30 7.40 -6.83 1.12
C LEU A 30 8.24 -8.07 1.41
N ASP A 31 7.92 -8.78 2.49
CA ASP A 31 8.71 -9.92 2.97
C ASP A 31 8.46 -11.20 2.15
N GLU A 32 7.24 -11.42 1.66
CA GLU A 32 6.80 -12.68 1.04
C GLU A 32 6.65 -12.61 -0.48
N CYS A 33 6.25 -11.46 -1.04
CA CYS A 33 5.87 -11.34 -2.45
C CYS A 33 6.92 -10.67 -3.35
N GLY A 34 8.07 -10.27 -2.80
CA GLY A 34 9.15 -9.67 -3.58
C GLY A 34 8.80 -8.29 -4.17
N SER A 35 7.89 -7.56 -3.54
CA SER A 35 7.67 -6.15 -3.87
C SER A 35 8.92 -5.32 -3.50
N TYR A 36 9.05 -4.12 -4.06
CA TYR A 36 10.05 -3.14 -3.61
C TYR A 36 9.50 -2.20 -2.53
N GLY A 37 8.41 -2.62 -1.87
CA GLY A 37 7.75 -1.89 -0.81
C GLY A 37 6.68 -0.93 -1.30
N SER A 38 6.05 -0.28 -0.33
CA SER A 38 4.98 0.68 -0.57
C SER A 38 5.07 1.84 0.42
N ARG A 39 4.60 3.01 -0.01
CA ARG A 39 4.47 4.18 0.84
C ARG A 39 2.99 4.55 0.96
N LEU A 40 2.55 4.78 2.19
CA LEU A 40 1.24 5.36 2.47
C LEU A 40 1.38 6.87 2.65
N HIS A 41 0.47 7.61 2.02
CA HIS A 41 0.35 9.06 2.16
C HIS A 41 -1.05 9.41 2.60
N LEU A 42 -1.18 10.51 3.33
CA LEU A 42 -2.42 11.24 3.51
C LEU A 42 -2.34 12.52 2.69
N ALA A 43 -3.23 12.68 1.71
CA ALA A 43 -3.31 13.88 0.89
C ALA A 43 -4.13 14.99 1.59
N GLU A 44 -3.96 16.24 1.16
CA GLU A 44 -4.66 17.40 1.74
C GLU A 44 -6.19 17.29 1.66
N ASN A 45 -6.71 16.55 0.68
CA ASN A 45 -8.14 16.25 0.53
C ASN A 45 -8.62 15.08 1.42
N SER A 46 -7.82 14.67 2.41
CA SER A 46 -8.09 13.56 3.33
C SER A 46 -8.19 12.18 2.67
N GLU A 47 -7.65 12.00 1.46
CA GLU A 47 -7.54 10.69 0.84
C GLU A 47 -6.23 10.01 1.23
N TYR A 48 -6.32 8.73 1.54
CA TYR A 48 -5.15 7.87 1.69
C TYR A 48 -4.68 7.40 0.33
N ILE A 49 -3.37 7.50 0.07
CA ILE A 49 -2.74 7.10 -1.19
C ILE A 49 -1.64 6.09 -0.92
N GLY A 50 -1.81 4.87 -1.44
CA GLY A 50 -0.78 3.83 -1.43
C GLY A 50 0.00 3.84 -2.74
N TYR A 51 1.31 4.00 -2.67
CA TYR A 51 2.24 3.91 -3.81
C TYR A 51 3.10 2.66 -3.66
N ALA A 52 2.79 1.59 -4.39
CA ALA A 52 3.48 0.32 -4.30
C ALA A 52 4.38 0.07 -5.51
N GLN A 53 5.64 -0.30 -5.26
CA GLN A 53 6.63 -0.60 -6.30
C GLN A 53 6.78 -2.11 -6.46
N TRP A 54 6.76 -2.58 -7.71
CA TRP A 54 6.92 -3.99 -8.06
C TRP A 54 7.93 -4.17 -9.19
N PRO A 55 8.70 -5.28 -9.21
CA PRO A 55 9.55 -5.62 -10.35
C PRO A 55 8.77 -5.59 -11.68
N ASP A 56 7.60 -6.24 -11.68
CA ASP A 56 6.64 -6.29 -12.79
C ASP A 56 5.22 -6.65 -12.29
N LYS A 57 4.27 -6.72 -13.23
CA LYS A 57 2.86 -7.07 -12.94
C LYS A 57 2.66 -8.53 -12.53
N ALA A 58 3.42 -9.45 -13.12
CA ALA A 58 3.24 -10.87 -12.91
C ALA A 58 3.64 -11.28 -11.48
N MET A 59 4.66 -10.65 -10.90
CA MET A 59 5.03 -10.86 -9.49
C MET A 59 3.94 -10.40 -8.54
N ARG A 60 3.27 -9.28 -8.83
CA ARG A 60 2.11 -8.85 -8.05
C ARG A 60 0.95 -9.83 -8.15
N GLU A 61 0.65 -10.32 -9.36
CA GLU A 61 -0.48 -11.24 -9.60
C GLU A 61 -0.29 -12.61 -8.92
N LYS A 62 0.96 -13.05 -8.75
CA LYS A 62 1.32 -14.29 -8.04
C LYS A 62 1.42 -14.12 -6.52
N CYS A 63 1.26 -12.92 -5.99
CA CYS A 63 1.36 -12.67 -4.56
C CYS A 63 0.19 -13.32 -3.83
N GLU A 64 0.51 -14.30 -3.00
CA GLU A 64 -0.43 -14.96 -2.08
C GLU A 64 0.02 -14.61 -0.66
N LEU A 65 -0.94 -14.33 0.22
CA LEU A 65 -0.69 -13.91 1.60
C LEU A 65 -1.19 -14.98 2.57
N GLU A 66 -0.48 -15.18 3.67
CA GLU A 66 -0.90 -16.09 4.73
C GLU A 66 -2.22 -15.67 5.40
N GLU A 67 -2.89 -16.63 6.05
CA GLU A 67 -4.22 -16.45 6.66
C GLU A 67 -4.29 -15.29 7.66
N LEU A 68 -3.27 -15.12 8.52
CA LEU A 68 -3.23 -14.02 9.48
C LEU A 68 -3.17 -12.65 8.79
N THR A 69 -2.51 -12.59 7.64
CA THR A 69 -2.46 -11.38 6.81
C THR A 69 -3.78 -11.15 6.08
N LEU A 70 -4.55 -12.20 5.79
CA LEU A 70 -5.90 -12.08 5.23
C LEU A 70 -6.86 -11.41 6.21
N GLU A 71 -6.77 -11.69 7.51
CA GLU A 71 -7.59 -11.00 8.52
C GLU A 71 -7.23 -9.51 8.62
N ALA A 72 -5.93 -9.17 8.66
CA ALA A 72 -5.51 -7.77 8.61
C ALA A 72 -6.00 -7.08 7.32
N ARG A 73 -5.96 -7.77 6.18
CA ARG A 73 -6.49 -7.26 4.91
C ARG A 73 -8.00 -7.04 4.98
N HIS A 74 -8.74 -7.91 5.66
CA HIS A 74 -10.17 -7.75 5.89
C HIS A 74 -10.45 -6.50 6.74
N LEU A 75 -9.80 -6.37 7.91
CA LEU A 75 -9.96 -5.21 8.81
C LEU A 75 -9.54 -3.89 8.15
N MET A 76 -8.49 -3.91 7.32
CA MET A 76 -8.09 -2.77 6.51
C MET A 76 -9.21 -2.37 5.55
N ARG A 77 -9.81 -3.34 4.82
CA ARG A 77 -10.89 -3.07 3.87
C ARG A 77 -12.17 -2.61 4.54
N GLU A 78 -12.48 -3.13 5.72
CA GLU A 78 -13.66 -2.73 6.49
C GLU A 78 -13.62 -1.24 6.87
N ALA A 79 -12.43 -0.69 7.10
CA ALA A 79 -12.23 0.73 7.42
C ALA A 79 -12.45 1.67 6.22
N ILE A 80 -12.40 1.15 4.99
CA ILE A 80 -12.53 1.95 3.77
C ILE A 80 -14.00 2.35 3.56
N GLU A 81 -14.24 3.64 3.38
CA GLU A 81 -15.55 4.17 2.95
C GLU A 81 -15.69 4.07 1.43
N TYR A 82 -14.64 4.47 0.71
CA TYR A 82 -14.64 4.46 -0.75
C TYR A 82 -13.25 4.12 -1.28
N SER A 83 -13.19 3.21 -2.26
CA SER A 83 -11.99 2.87 -3.01
C SER A 83 -12.10 3.40 -4.43
N TYR A 84 -11.13 4.23 -4.83
CA TYR A 84 -11.01 4.65 -6.22
C TYR A 84 -10.49 3.50 -7.09
N PRO A 85 -10.67 3.57 -8.43
CA PRO A 85 -10.05 2.62 -9.35
C PRO A 85 -8.53 2.60 -9.19
N GLU A 86 -7.98 1.38 -9.13
CA GLU A 86 -6.55 1.15 -9.13
C GLU A 86 -5.92 1.66 -10.43
N GLN A 87 -4.72 2.25 -10.32
CA GLN A 87 -3.95 2.69 -11.47
C GLN A 87 -2.62 1.96 -11.53
N CYS A 88 -2.35 1.34 -12.69
CA CYS A 88 -1.03 0.82 -13.02
C CYS A 88 -0.24 1.93 -13.72
N LEU A 89 0.89 2.33 -13.14
CA LEU A 89 1.74 3.40 -13.67
C LEU A 89 3.07 2.84 -14.18
N GLU A 90 3.56 3.42 -15.26
CA GLU A 90 4.90 3.22 -15.79
C GLU A 90 5.82 4.33 -15.26
N VAL A 91 7.01 3.96 -14.79
CA VAL A 91 8.02 4.95 -14.39
C VAL A 91 8.70 5.50 -15.65
N LYS A 92 8.53 6.80 -15.92
CA LYS A 92 9.21 7.49 -17.03
C LYS A 92 10.55 8.11 -16.62
N SER A 93 10.68 8.53 -15.37
CA SER A 93 11.92 9.04 -14.78
C SER A 93 11.82 8.89 -13.26
N ASP A 94 12.94 8.64 -12.60
CA ASP A 94 13.00 8.47 -11.14
C ASP A 94 14.13 9.33 -10.56
N PHE A 95 13.76 10.18 -9.61
CA PHE A 95 14.67 11.05 -8.85
C PHE A 95 14.31 11.01 -7.37
N LEU A 96 13.66 9.93 -6.91
CA LEU A 96 13.31 9.76 -5.50
C LEU A 96 14.59 9.66 -4.68
N PHE A 97 14.80 10.69 -3.85
CA PHE A 97 15.81 10.67 -2.81
C PHE A 97 15.17 10.21 -1.51
N PHE A 98 15.77 9.20 -0.88
CA PHE A 98 15.39 8.74 0.44
C PHE A 98 16.43 9.27 1.42
N PRO A 99 16.25 10.48 2.00
CA PRO A 99 17.10 10.89 3.10
C PRO A 99 16.97 9.84 4.19
N GLU A 100 18.07 9.36 4.76
CA GLU A 100 18.03 8.37 5.83
C GLU A 100 16.98 8.81 6.87
N LEU A 101 15.87 8.07 6.96
CA LEU A 101 14.91 8.25 8.03
C LEU A 101 15.68 7.86 9.28
N GLY A 102 16.16 8.87 10.00
CA GLY A 102 17.09 8.72 11.11
C GLY A 102 16.69 7.55 12.00
N LYS A 103 17.60 6.59 12.14
CA LYS A 103 17.50 5.51 13.11
C LYS A 103 17.06 6.12 14.45
N LYS A 104 15.89 5.71 14.94
CA LYS A 104 15.56 5.84 16.37
C LYS A 104 16.09 4.62 17.10
#